data_AF-A0A094CJR1-F1
#
_entry.id   AF-A0A094CJR1-F1
#
_cell.length_a   1.000
_cell.length_b   1.000
_cell.length_c   1.000
_cell.angle_alpha   90.00
_cell.angle_beta   90.00
_cell.angle_gamma   90.00
#
_symmetry.space_group_name_H-M   'P 1'
#
loop_
_entity.id
_entity.type
_entity.pdbx_description
1 polymer ?
#
loop_
_entity_poly.entity_id
_entity_poly.type
_entity_poly.pdbx_seq_one_letter_code
_entity_poly.pdbx_strand_id
1 'polypeptide(L)'
;MSHRFLKKFSPNPETRSRGGAYAAEAKRSLKESIDDICLENIQAFILVGTICSGDNMWVPSQYTMALPIPWPSSCTSRARTRAATPSHRKRSVLPMDEGMFNQLEPGDPPPTPWKPGLWTHYVVLVQIFGRVLDLNRRLVFPSDEDKTPIEEESQRLALELEDFERNLPADVRYSEANLAARIADSTGRMFVALHLGYHHYSTLLYYHYLENHKLSFAEPSRLYINRCKYHAAAFSDIVRVSLAINKAEAVYNIVGHMTVVSSSVLVHTVLFGGNSEVREARERLEVNFQLLVKLGEFWPSVTPLMNRLIKFQNFCIESTSPQPHKMDRWMIKFLLQHALDLNNRDDVQSEEVPFRRPPDCVGSSSNWELIERSRMTEEIIAGHR
;
A
#
# COMPACT_ATOMS: atom_id res chain seq x y z
N MET A 1 16.46 11.09 6.75
CA MET A 1 15.21 11.55 7.40
C MET A 1 15.15 11.12 8.86
N SER A 2 15.93 11.81 9.68
CA SER A 2 15.84 11.76 11.14
C SER A 2 14.46 12.29 11.58
N HIS A 3 14.00 11.92 12.77
CA HIS A 3 12.75 12.34 13.43
C HIS A 3 12.46 13.87 13.44
N ARG A 4 13.37 14.71 12.94
CA ARG A 4 13.26 16.17 12.86
C ARG A 4 12.01 16.69 12.15
N PHE A 5 11.53 16.04 11.08
CA PHE A 5 10.42 16.59 10.28
C PHE A 5 9.04 16.06 10.66
N LEU A 6 8.97 14.84 11.19
CA LEU A 6 7.73 14.27 11.70
C LEU A 6 7.57 14.64 13.17
N LYS A 7 7.20 15.90 13.43
CA LYS A 7 6.98 16.48 14.77
C LYS A 7 6.02 15.66 15.63
N LYS A 8 5.19 14.82 15.01
CA LYS A 8 4.31 13.83 15.68
C LYS A 8 5.07 12.74 16.46
N PHE A 9 6.31 12.44 16.08
CA PHE A 9 7.22 11.55 16.80
C PHE A 9 8.22 12.32 17.68
N SER A 10 8.01 13.63 17.88
CA SER A 10 8.84 14.40 18.80
C SER A 10 8.62 13.89 20.23
N PRO A 11 9.67 13.75 21.07
CA PRO A 11 9.50 13.45 22.49
C PRO A 11 8.74 14.57 23.23
N ASN A 12 8.77 15.81 22.71
CA ASN A 12 8.06 16.95 23.29
C ASN A 12 6.56 16.97 22.91
N PRO A 13 5.63 16.86 23.89
CA PRO A 13 4.18 16.91 23.65
C PRO A 13 3.68 18.19 22.96
N GLU A 14 4.28 19.35 23.27
CA GLU A 14 3.92 20.63 22.64
C GLU A 14 4.33 20.70 21.16
N THR A 15 5.41 19.99 20.80
CA THR A 15 5.82 19.87 19.40
C THR A 15 4.87 18.98 18.62
N ARG A 16 4.34 17.91 19.27
CA ARG A 16 3.33 17.02 18.69
C ARG A 16 1.99 17.74 18.47
N SER A 17 1.53 18.53 19.44
CA SER A 17 0.26 19.27 19.35
C SER A 17 0.23 20.30 18.21
N ARG A 18 1.39 20.88 17.86
CA ARG A 18 1.53 21.81 16.73
C ARG A 18 1.56 21.13 15.35
N GLY A 19 1.60 19.80 15.28
CA GLY A 19 1.68 19.05 14.03
C GLY A 19 0.58 19.40 13.01
N GLY A 20 -0.66 19.57 13.48
CA GLY A 20 -1.79 19.95 12.62
C GLY A 20 -1.65 21.34 12.01
N ALA A 21 -1.16 22.32 12.78
CA ALA A 21 -0.92 23.67 12.28
C ALA A 21 0.18 23.70 11.20
N TYR A 22 1.26 22.95 11.40
CA TYR A 22 2.32 22.83 10.39
C TYR A 22 1.83 22.11 9.12
N ALA A 23 1.01 21.08 9.27
CA ALA A 23 0.40 20.39 8.14
C ALA A 23 -0.51 21.34 7.33
N ALA A 24 -1.34 22.14 8.00
CA ALA A 24 -2.18 23.14 7.35
C ALA A 24 -1.36 24.19 6.58
N GLU A 25 -0.28 24.68 7.20
CA GLU A 25 0.60 25.68 6.61
C GLU A 25 1.40 25.15 5.41
N ALA A 26 1.88 23.92 5.52
CA ALA A 26 2.60 23.26 4.43
C ALA A 26 1.66 22.96 3.24
N LYS A 27 0.41 22.53 3.50
CA LYS A 27 -0.64 22.42 2.48
C LYS A 27 -0.93 23.77 1.82
N ARG A 28 -1.01 24.86 2.59
CA ARG A 28 -1.26 26.22 2.09
C ARG A 28 -0.14 26.68 1.15
N SER A 29 1.11 26.56 1.60
CA SER A 29 2.30 26.97 0.83
C SER A 29 2.45 26.18 -0.48
N LEU A 30 2.11 24.89 -0.44
CA LEU A 30 2.11 24.04 -1.63
C LEU A 30 0.99 24.39 -2.61
N LYS A 31 -0.18 24.78 -2.10
CA LYS A 31 -1.31 25.22 -2.92
C LYS A 31 -0.99 26.53 -3.67
N GLU A 32 -0.18 27.40 -3.08
CA GLU A 32 0.25 28.67 -3.69
C GLU A 32 1.22 28.47 -4.87
N SER A 33 1.88 27.32 -4.95
CA SER A 33 2.88 26.98 -5.96
C SER A 33 2.45 25.83 -6.88
N ILE A 34 1.23 25.29 -6.72
CA ILE A 34 0.79 24.05 -7.38
C ILE A 34 0.80 24.10 -8.91
N ASP A 35 0.68 25.29 -9.50
CA ASP A 35 0.65 25.50 -10.94
C ASP A 35 2.04 25.44 -11.58
N ASP A 36 3.12 25.54 -10.79
CA ASP A 36 4.49 25.42 -11.25
C ASP A 36 4.96 23.95 -11.21
N ILE A 37 5.11 23.31 -12.37
CA ILE A 37 5.62 21.93 -12.43
C ILE A 37 7.16 21.98 -12.36
N CYS A 38 7.70 21.99 -11.13
CA CYS A 38 9.14 21.98 -10.86
C CYS A 38 9.55 20.89 -9.84
N LEU A 39 10.85 20.59 -9.77
CA LEU A 39 11.37 19.55 -8.88
C LEU A 39 11.18 19.91 -7.42
N GLU A 40 11.29 21.20 -7.10
CA GLU A 40 11.08 21.77 -5.79
C GLU A 40 9.65 21.52 -5.31
N ASN A 41 8.67 21.61 -6.21
CA ASN A 41 7.29 21.28 -5.90
C ASN A 41 7.06 19.78 -5.73
N ILE A 42 7.69 18.93 -6.55
CA ILE A 42 7.64 17.46 -6.35
C ILE A 42 8.24 17.08 -4.98
N GLN A 43 9.37 17.67 -4.62
CA GLN A 43 10.00 17.49 -3.31
C GLN A 43 9.11 18.03 -2.18
N ALA A 44 8.46 19.18 -2.38
CA ALA A 44 7.49 19.71 -1.44
C ALA A 44 6.26 18.81 -1.28
N PHE A 45 5.75 18.19 -2.35
CA PHE A 45 4.69 17.18 -2.29
C PHE A 45 5.10 15.95 -1.46
N ILE A 46 6.32 15.46 -1.65
CA ILE A 46 6.88 14.34 -0.86
C ILE A 46 6.94 14.71 0.63
N LEU A 47 7.41 15.91 0.94
CA LEU A 47 7.54 16.41 2.31
C LEU A 47 6.16 16.65 2.97
N VAL A 48 5.23 17.28 2.25
CA VAL A 48 3.86 17.53 2.72
C VAL A 48 3.11 16.22 2.92
N GLY A 49 3.22 15.26 2.00
CA GLY A 49 2.64 13.93 2.17
C GLY A 49 3.14 13.22 3.43
N THR A 50 4.42 13.41 3.75
CA THR A 50 5.06 12.89 4.97
C THR A 50 4.52 13.60 6.23
N ILE A 51 4.43 14.94 6.23
CA ILE A 51 3.96 15.75 7.37
C ILE A 51 2.45 15.61 7.61
N CYS A 52 1.65 15.53 6.56
CA CYS A 52 0.18 15.57 6.59
C CYS A 52 -0.49 14.19 6.72
N SER A 53 0.27 13.12 6.94
CA SER A 53 -0.20 11.71 6.97
C SER A 53 -1.30 11.38 8.00
N GLY A 54 -1.82 12.38 8.74
CA GLY A 54 -2.92 12.23 9.70
C GLY A 54 -4.33 12.19 9.10
N ASP A 55 -4.55 12.84 7.95
CA ASP A 55 -5.88 12.89 7.31
C ASP A 55 -5.76 12.25 5.93
N ASN A 56 -6.42 11.10 5.70
CA ASN A 56 -6.81 10.38 4.45
C ASN A 56 -6.28 10.83 3.06
N MET A 57 -5.11 11.46 2.95
CA MET A 57 -4.66 12.24 1.79
C MET A 57 -3.36 11.71 1.19
N TRP A 58 -3.04 10.45 1.47
CA TRP A 58 -1.89 9.78 0.86
C TRP A 58 -2.20 9.23 -0.55
N VAL A 59 -3.49 9.21 -0.94
CA VAL A 59 -3.92 8.85 -2.29
C VAL A 59 -3.61 10.00 -3.25
N PRO A 60 -3.99 11.26 -2.99
CA PRO A 60 -3.54 12.39 -3.79
C PRO A 60 -2.01 12.51 -3.87
N SER A 61 -1.25 12.31 -2.78
CA SER A 61 0.22 12.45 -2.85
C SER A 61 0.92 11.39 -3.70
N GLN A 62 0.39 10.17 -3.80
CA GLN A 62 0.87 9.17 -4.76
C GLN A 62 0.51 9.56 -6.19
N TYR A 63 -0.70 10.12 -6.41
CA TYR A 63 -1.09 10.69 -7.71
C TYR A 63 -0.24 11.91 -8.08
N THR A 64 0.18 12.74 -7.12
CA THR A 64 1.03 13.89 -7.40
C THR A 64 2.47 13.51 -7.72
N MET A 65 2.99 12.41 -7.16
CA MET A 65 4.29 11.87 -7.54
C MET A 65 4.30 11.19 -8.92
N ALA A 66 3.14 10.78 -9.44
CA ALA A 66 3.01 10.03 -10.68
C ALA A 66 2.85 10.88 -11.97
N LEU A 67 2.61 12.18 -11.87
CA LEU A 67 2.30 13.02 -13.05
C LEU A 67 3.43 14.00 -13.38
N PRO A 68 4.06 13.88 -14.57
CA PRO A 68 4.31 15.06 -15.37
C PRO A 68 3.01 15.39 -16.13
N ILE A 69 2.34 16.49 -15.75
CA ILE A 69 1.29 17.18 -16.57
C ILE A 69 -0.10 16.48 -16.54
N PRO A 70 -1.24 17.20 -16.74
CA PRO A 70 -2.21 17.60 -15.72
C PRO A 70 -3.49 16.73 -15.70
N TRP A 71 -4.21 16.69 -14.59
CA TRP A 71 -5.63 16.34 -14.62
C TRP A 71 -6.43 16.96 -13.47
N PRO A 72 -7.65 17.45 -13.76
CA PRO A 72 -8.76 17.22 -12.84
C PRO A 72 -9.99 16.63 -13.56
N SER A 73 -10.44 15.45 -13.10
CA SER A 73 -11.53 14.65 -13.67
C SER A 73 -12.91 15.11 -13.16
N SER A 74 -13.05 16.39 -12.80
CA SER A 74 -14.32 16.90 -12.27
C SER A 74 -14.59 18.39 -12.54
N CYS A 75 -13.85 19.02 -13.46
CA CYS A 75 -14.28 20.28 -14.07
C CYS A 75 -14.79 20.03 -15.49
N THR A 76 -15.93 19.35 -15.61
CA THR A 76 -16.76 19.46 -16.81
C THR A 76 -17.27 20.90 -16.90
N SER A 77 -16.66 21.65 -17.83
CA SER A 77 -17.07 22.96 -18.41
C SER A 77 -16.06 24.09 -18.14
N ARG A 78 -15.36 24.49 -19.20
CA ARG A 78 -14.43 25.66 -19.33
C ARG A 78 -12.98 25.48 -18.90
N ALA A 79 -12.24 24.67 -19.66
CA ALA A 79 -10.84 24.97 -20.02
C ALA A 79 -10.39 24.08 -21.20
N ARG A 80 -11.06 24.20 -22.35
CA ARG A 80 -10.47 23.75 -23.62
C ARG A 80 -9.71 24.91 -24.25
N THR A 81 -8.62 24.57 -24.93
CA THR A 81 -7.74 25.40 -25.76
C THR A 81 -6.79 26.37 -25.05
N ARG A 82 -5.62 25.85 -24.67
CA ARG A 82 -4.35 26.48 -25.05
C ARG A 82 -3.31 25.41 -25.32
N ALA A 83 -3.06 25.17 -26.60
CA ALA A 83 -1.96 24.34 -27.06
C ALA A 83 -0.65 24.91 -26.49
N ALA A 84 0.06 24.11 -25.69
CA ALA A 84 1.40 24.46 -25.23
C ALA A 84 2.35 24.41 -26.45
N THR A 85 2.89 25.56 -26.81
CA THR A 85 4.01 25.71 -27.75
C THR A 85 5.22 24.90 -27.28
N PRO A 86 6.04 24.36 -28.21
CA PRO A 86 7.17 23.50 -27.88
C PRO A 86 8.34 24.35 -27.36
N SER A 87 8.31 24.70 -26.08
CA SER A 87 9.47 25.26 -25.38
C SER A 87 10.12 24.16 -24.54
N HIS A 88 11.40 23.93 -24.82
CA HIS A 88 12.38 23.09 -24.12
C HIS A 88 11.84 22.15 -23.01
N ARG A 89 11.64 20.87 -23.33
CA ARG A 89 11.61 19.80 -22.31
C ARG A 89 12.95 19.80 -21.57
N LYS A 90 13.04 20.54 -20.46
CA LYS A 90 14.11 20.35 -19.47
C LYS A 90 14.09 18.85 -19.10
N ARG A 91 15.23 18.16 -19.24
CA ARG A 91 15.39 16.79 -18.69
C ARG A 91 14.93 16.85 -17.24
N SER A 92 13.89 16.10 -16.89
CA SER A 92 13.40 16.01 -15.52
C SER A 92 14.52 15.41 -14.67
N VAL A 93 15.14 16.24 -13.84
CA VAL A 93 16.17 15.80 -12.91
C VAL A 93 15.47 14.95 -11.83
N LEU A 94 15.94 13.71 -11.63
CA LEU A 94 15.39 12.80 -10.62
C LEU A 94 15.72 13.29 -9.21
N PRO A 95 14.88 13.01 -8.19
CA PRO A 95 15.10 13.47 -6.83
C PRO A 95 16.52 13.20 -6.29
N MET A 96 17.12 14.22 -5.66
CA MET A 96 18.47 14.13 -5.07
C MET A 96 18.57 13.15 -3.90
N ASP A 97 19.80 12.77 -3.57
CA ASP A 97 20.19 11.96 -2.42
C ASP A 97 19.67 12.58 -1.12
N GLU A 98 19.03 11.76 -0.28
CA GLU A 98 18.39 12.22 0.95
C GLU A 98 19.41 12.72 1.97
N GLY A 99 20.61 12.16 1.98
CA GLY A 99 21.71 12.62 2.82
C GLY A 99 22.14 14.02 2.43
N MET A 100 22.30 14.27 1.13
CA MET A 100 22.60 15.60 0.59
C MET A 100 21.48 16.59 0.88
N PHE A 101 20.22 16.20 0.65
CA PHE A 101 19.06 17.04 0.96
C PHE A 101 19.00 17.44 2.44
N ASN A 102 19.27 16.49 3.36
CA ASN A 102 19.23 16.76 4.81
C ASN A 102 20.31 17.75 5.28
N GLN A 103 21.32 18.04 4.46
CA GLN A 103 22.40 18.98 4.77
C GLN A 103 22.13 20.39 4.24
N LEU A 104 21.09 20.58 3.43
CA LEU A 104 20.74 21.88 2.86
C LEU A 104 20.03 22.75 3.90
N GLU A 105 20.46 24.00 3.98
CA GLU A 105 19.81 25.08 4.73
C GLU A 105 19.07 26.03 3.78
N PRO A 106 18.09 26.82 4.28
CA PRO A 106 17.35 27.76 3.44
C PRO A 106 18.26 28.77 2.73
N GLY A 107 18.22 28.78 1.39
CA GLY A 107 19.03 29.67 0.55
C GLY A 107 20.30 29.02 -0.01
N ASP A 108 20.61 27.77 0.38
CA ASP A 108 21.74 27.04 -0.19
C ASP A 108 21.53 26.77 -1.69
N PRO A 109 22.60 26.83 -2.51
CA PRO A 109 22.54 26.43 -3.90
C PRO A 109 22.35 24.90 -4.03
N PRO A 110 21.78 24.41 -5.15
CA PRO A 110 21.68 22.98 -5.39
C PRO A 110 23.07 22.32 -5.35
N PRO A 111 23.19 21.14 -4.70
CA PRO A 111 24.49 20.52 -4.49
C PRO A 111 25.08 20.01 -5.82
N THR A 112 26.40 20.14 -5.97
CA THR A 112 27.16 19.68 -7.15
C THR A 112 28.30 18.74 -6.74
N PRO A 113 28.44 17.55 -7.35
CA PRO A 113 27.60 16.99 -8.41
C PRO A 113 26.23 16.51 -7.91
N TRP A 114 25.21 16.55 -8.77
CA TRP A 114 23.89 16.00 -8.45
C TRP A 114 23.94 14.47 -8.37
N LYS A 115 23.45 13.91 -7.26
CA LYS A 115 23.34 12.46 -7.06
C LYS A 115 21.88 12.09 -6.78
N PRO A 116 21.27 11.15 -7.53
CA PRO A 116 19.93 10.64 -7.23
C PRO A 116 19.88 9.82 -5.93
N GLY A 117 18.80 9.96 -5.16
CA GLY A 117 18.54 9.25 -3.90
C GLY A 117 17.53 8.11 -3.98
N LEU A 118 17.17 7.54 -2.83
CA LEU A 118 16.09 6.54 -2.71
C LEU A 118 14.77 7.03 -3.33
N TRP A 119 14.43 8.31 -3.18
CA TRP A 119 13.27 8.97 -3.76
C TRP A 119 13.15 8.81 -5.27
N THR A 120 14.27 8.67 -5.97
CA THR A 120 14.26 8.38 -7.40
C THR A 120 13.57 7.05 -7.69
N HIS A 121 13.85 6.03 -6.87
CA HIS A 121 13.25 4.71 -7.01
C HIS A 121 11.78 4.71 -6.59
N TYR A 122 11.39 5.54 -5.61
CA TYR A 122 9.97 5.76 -5.30
C TYR A 122 9.18 6.30 -6.48
N VAL A 123 9.71 7.30 -7.20
CA VAL A 123 9.02 7.88 -8.37
C VAL A 123 8.77 6.81 -9.43
N VAL A 124 9.78 6.01 -9.77
CA VAL A 124 9.64 4.92 -10.75
C VAL A 124 8.60 3.90 -10.29
N LEU A 125 8.68 3.47 -9.03
CA LEU A 125 7.78 2.46 -8.48
C LEU A 125 6.32 2.94 -8.43
N VAL A 126 6.09 4.20 -8.07
CA VAL A 126 4.75 4.81 -8.03
C VAL A 126 4.12 4.91 -9.43
N GLN A 127 4.91 5.11 -10.48
CA GLN A 127 4.40 5.08 -11.85
C GLN A 127 3.85 3.70 -12.24
N ILE A 128 4.53 2.62 -11.81
CA ILE A 128 4.05 1.25 -12.01
C ILE A 128 2.76 1.03 -11.20
N PHE A 129 2.73 1.50 -9.94
CA PHE A 129 1.56 1.40 -9.09
C PHE A 129 0.31 2.04 -9.69
N GLY A 130 0.43 3.21 -10.33
CA GLY A 130 -0.69 3.85 -11.01
C GLY A 130 -1.39 2.91 -12.01
N ARG A 131 -0.61 2.19 -12.81
CA ARG A 131 -1.12 1.20 -13.78
C ARG A 131 -1.71 -0.05 -13.11
N VAL A 132 -1.10 -0.55 -12.03
CA VAL A 132 -1.65 -1.66 -11.21
C VAL A 132 -3.02 -1.28 -10.64
N LEU A 133 -3.16 -0.04 -10.18
CA LEU A 133 -4.41 0.44 -9.60
C LEU A 133 -5.50 0.60 -10.67
N ASP A 134 -5.14 1.05 -11.87
CA ASP A 134 -6.08 1.14 -12.99
C ASP A 134 -6.55 -0.24 -13.45
N LEU A 135 -5.67 -1.25 -13.49
CA LEU A 135 -6.05 -2.65 -13.71
C LEU A 135 -7.06 -3.13 -12.66
N ASN A 136 -6.77 -2.90 -11.38
CA ASN A 136 -7.67 -3.29 -10.28
C ASN A 136 -9.02 -2.58 -10.35
N ARG A 137 -9.06 -1.31 -10.81
CA ARG A 137 -10.32 -0.59 -11.06
C ARG A 137 -11.11 -1.22 -12.20
N ARG A 138 -10.48 -1.61 -13.30
CA ARG A 138 -11.13 -2.28 -14.43
C ARG A 138 -11.80 -3.59 -14.02
N LEU A 139 -11.20 -4.32 -13.08
CA LEU A 139 -11.80 -5.55 -12.52
C LEU A 139 -13.10 -5.28 -11.74
N VAL A 140 -13.22 -4.12 -11.09
CA VAL A 140 -14.44 -3.74 -10.34
C VAL A 140 -15.46 -3.02 -11.21
N PHE A 141 -14.98 -2.17 -12.12
CA PHE A 141 -15.75 -1.32 -13.01
C PHE A 141 -15.34 -1.58 -14.47
N PRO A 142 -15.79 -2.70 -15.06
CA PRO A 142 -15.46 -3.02 -16.44
C PRO A 142 -16.01 -1.95 -17.38
N SER A 143 -15.17 -1.51 -18.33
CA SER A 143 -15.53 -0.59 -19.41
C SER A 143 -15.60 -1.34 -20.72
N ASP A 144 -16.57 -1.00 -21.58
CA ASP A 144 -16.71 -1.57 -22.92
C ASP A 144 -15.61 -1.08 -23.91
N GLU A 145 -14.89 -0.01 -23.54
CA GLU A 145 -13.86 0.62 -24.39
C GLU A 145 -12.48 -0.07 -24.30
N ASP A 146 -12.09 -0.55 -23.12
CA ASP A 146 -10.79 -1.21 -22.90
C ASP A 146 -10.92 -2.73 -22.90
N LYS A 147 -10.64 -3.31 -24.08
CA LYS A 147 -10.74 -4.75 -24.35
C LYS A 147 -9.45 -5.51 -24.08
N THR A 148 -8.43 -4.87 -23.53
CA THR A 148 -7.14 -5.54 -23.31
C THR A 148 -7.31 -6.65 -22.28
N PRO A 149 -6.89 -7.90 -22.56
CA PRO A 149 -7.05 -8.99 -21.61
C PRO A 149 -6.36 -8.71 -20.27
N ILE A 150 -7.04 -9.00 -19.16
CA ILE A 150 -6.52 -8.78 -17.79
C ILE A 150 -5.22 -9.55 -17.59
N GLU A 151 -5.12 -10.76 -18.14
CA GLU A 151 -3.94 -11.61 -18.03
C GLU A 151 -2.72 -11.02 -18.76
N GLU A 152 -2.94 -10.41 -19.93
CA GLU A 152 -1.88 -9.77 -20.73
C GLU A 152 -1.35 -8.53 -20.00
N GLU A 153 -2.26 -7.69 -19.50
CA GLU A 153 -1.92 -6.54 -18.66
C GLU A 153 -1.19 -6.95 -17.37
N SER A 154 -1.67 -8.02 -16.72
CA SER A 154 -1.05 -8.56 -15.52
C SER A 154 0.37 -9.03 -15.79
N GLN A 155 0.60 -9.71 -16.92
CA GLN A 155 1.93 -10.18 -17.32
C GLN A 155 2.89 -9.01 -17.61
N ARG A 156 2.41 -7.97 -18.30
CA ARG A 156 3.24 -6.79 -18.59
C ARG A 156 3.66 -6.08 -17.30
N LEU A 157 2.72 -5.85 -16.38
CA LEU A 157 3.01 -5.21 -15.10
C LEU A 157 3.90 -6.06 -14.20
N ALA A 158 3.77 -7.39 -14.26
CA ALA A 158 4.67 -8.31 -13.59
C ALA A 158 6.12 -8.12 -14.05
N LEU A 159 6.36 -8.06 -15.36
CA LEU A 159 7.69 -7.83 -15.93
C LEU A 159 8.25 -6.46 -15.52
N GLU A 160 7.42 -5.41 -15.52
CA GLU A 160 7.85 -4.07 -15.08
C GLU A 160 8.28 -4.03 -13.61
N LEU A 161 7.56 -4.73 -12.71
CA LEU A 161 7.94 -4.85 -11.30
C LEU A 161 9.23 -5.66 -11.13
N GLU A 162 9.39 -6.77 -11.86
CA GLU A 162 10.62 -7.57 -11.84
C GLU A 162 11.81 -6.79 -12.39
N ASP A 163 11.63 -6.01 -13.46
CA ASP A 163 12.65 -5.13 -14.01
C ASP A 163 13.00 -4.02 -13.03
N PHE A 164 12.02 -3.43 -12.33
CA PHE A 164 12.27 -2.44 -11.30
C PHE A 164 13.23 -2.98 -10.23
N GLU A 165 12.93 -4.15 -9.64
CA GLU A 165 13.77 -4.75 -8.60
C GLU A 165 15.16 -5.12 -9.13
N ARG A 166 15.24 -5.75 -10.31
CA ARG A 166 16.51 -6.14 -10.94
C ARG A 166 17.39 -4.94 -11.25
N ASN A 167 16.81 -3.81 -11.65
CA ASN A 167 17.56 -2.61 -12.00
C ASN A 167 17.88 -1.70 -10.80
N LEU A 168 17.47 -2.06 -9.58
CA LEU A 168 17.93 -1.35 -8.39
C LEU A 168 19.45 -1.48 -8.24
N PRO A 169 20.15 -0.37 -7.93
CA PRO A 169 21.57 -0.40 -7.56
C PRO A 169 21.85 -1.40 -6.44
N ALA A 170 23.04 -2.00 -6.45
CA ALA A 170 23.40 -3.05 -5.49
C ALA A 170 23.29 -2.60 -4.02
N ASP A 171 23.55 -1.33 -3.73
CA ASP A 171 23.44 -0.72 -2.40
C ASP A 171 22.01 -0.30 -2.02
N VAL A 172 21.06 -0.39 -2.95
CA VAL A 172 19.63 -0.07 -2.76
C VAL A 172 18.76 -1.33 -2.70
N ARG A 173 19.21 -2.46 -3.25
CA ARG A 173 18.50 -3.75 -3.14
C ARG A 173 18.31 -4.17 -1.68
N TYR A 174 17.18 -4.80 -1.37
CA TYR A 174 16.92 -5.23 -0.01
C TYR A 174 17.94 -6.28 0.45
N SER A 175 18.61 -6.00 1.55
CA SER A 175 19.41 -6.95 2.31
C SER A 175 19.60 -6.38 3.72
N GLU A 176 19.87 -7.24 4.70
CA GLU A 176 20.17 -6.79 6.07
C GLU A 176 21.42 -5.90 6.11
N ALA A 177 22.42 -6.19 5.29
CA ALA A 177 23.64 -5.38 5.17
C ALA A 177 23.34 -3.96 4.64
N ASN A 178 22.54 -3.86 3.58
CA ASN A 178 22.14 -2.56 3.03
C ASN A 178 21.24 -1.81 4.01
N LEU A 179 20.34 -2.51 4.72
CA LEU A 179 19.53 -1.90 5.76
C LEU A 179 20.40 -1.31 6.87
N ALA A 180 21.40 -2.05 7.37
CA ALA A 180 22.35 -1.56 8.37
C ALA A 180 23.11 -0.31 7.89
N ALA A 181 23.59 -0.30 6.65
CA ALA A 181 24.23 0.86 6.05
C ALA A 181 23.28 2.07 6.00
N ARG A 182 22.03 1.87 5.55
CA ARG A 182 21.03 2.96 5.49
C ARG A 182 20.59 3.44 6.87
N ILE A 183 20.61 2.59 7.89
CA ILE A 183 20.40 3.02 9.28
C ILE A 183 21.51 3.98 9.72
N ALA A 184 22.78 3.68 9.39
CA ALA A 184 23.91 4.55 9.71
C ALA A 184 23.74 5.94 9.05
N ASP A 185 23.25 5.97 7.82
CA ASP A 185 22.99 7.21 7.07
C ASP A 185 21.66 7.90 7.43
N SER A 186 20.95 7.43 8.47
CA SER A 186 19.63 7.96 8.88
C SER A 186 18.55 7.91 7.78
N THR A 187 18.67 6.94 6.87
CA THR A 187 17.73 6.67 5.77
C THR A 187 17.04 5.31 5.88
N GLY A 188 17.30 4.53 6.94
CA GLY A 188 16.77 3.18 7.16
C GLY A 188 15.24 3.06 7.02
N ARG A 189 14.46 3.98 7.61
CA ARG A 189 12.98 3.95 7.50
C ARG A 189 12.48 4.13 6.05
N MET A 190 13.14 4.99 5.27
CA MET A 190 12.82 5.18 3.85
C MET A 190 13.27 4.00 3.00
N PHE A 191 14.39 3.37 3.35
CA PHE A 191 14.81 2.15 2.69
C PHE A 191 13.77 1.04 2.89
N VAL A 192 13.32 0.83 4.13
CA VAL A 192 12.26 -0.15 4.42
C VAL A 192 10.97 0.18 3.66
N ALA A 193 10.51 1.43 3.67
CA ALA A 193 9.26 1.82 3.01
C ALA A 193 9.30 1.62 1.48
N LEU A 194 10.46 1.72 0.83
CA LEU A 194 10.60 1.45 -0.60
C LEU A 194 10.28 -0.02 -0.91
N HIS A 195 10.87 -0.91 -0.12
CA HIS A 195 10.72 -2.36 -0.28
C HIS A 195 9.33 -2.85 0.16
N LEU A 196 8.77 -2.27 1.22
CA LEU A 196 7.37 -2.51 1.59
C LEU A 196 6.42 -2.09 0.46
N GLY A 197 6.67 -0.95 -0.18
CA GLY A 197 5.91 -0.49 -1.35
C GLY A 197 6.01 -1.47 -2.52
N TYR A 198 7.21 -1.96 -2.82
CA TYR A 198 7.45 -2.93 -3.91
C TYR A 198 6.63 -4.21 -3.72
N HIS A 199 6.74 -4.83 -2.54
CA HIS A 199 5.98 -6.03 -2.23
C HIS A 199 4.48 -5.75 -2.19
N HIS A 200 4.04 -4.61 -1.64
CA HIS A 200 2.64 -4.24 -1.61
C HIS A 200 2.03 -4.10 -3.01
N TYR A 201 2.70 -3.38 -3.92
CA TYR A 201 2.21 -3.19 -5.29
C TYR A 201 2.17 -4.50 -6.08
N SER A 202 3.15 -5.37 -5.86
CA SER A 202 3.15 -6.73 -6.40
C SER A 202 2.00 -7.58 -5.84
N THR A 203 1.73 -7.48 -4.54
CA THR A 203 0.57 -8.14 -3.91
C THR A 203 -0.73 -7.66 -4.55
N LEU A 204 -0.90 -6.35 -4.76
CA LEU A 204 -2.09 -5.77 -5.38
C LEU A 204 -2.31 -6.24 -6.83
N LEU A 205 -1.23 -6.44 -7.60
CA LEU A 205 -1.31 -6.93 -8.96
C LEU A 205 -1.94 -8.33 -9.01
N TYR A 206 -1.47 -9.22 -8.12
CA TYR A 206 -1.86 -10.62 -8.16
C TYR A 206 -3.07 -10.97 -7.28
N TYR A 207 -3.56 -10.03 -6.46
CA TYR A 207 -4.55 -10.29 -5.41
C TYR A 207 -5.82 -10.94 -5.94
N HIS A 208 -6.32 -10.48 -7.10
CA HIS A 208 -7.55 -11.01 -7.70
C HIS A 208 -7.44 -12.50 -8.09
N TYR A 209 -6.23 -13.03 -8.32
CA TYR A 209 -6.04 -14.44 -8.61
C TYR A 209 -6.31 -15.35 -7.40
N LEU A 210 -6.37 -14.81 -6.17
CA LEU A 210 -6.74 -15.59 -4.98
C LEU A 210 -8.22 -16.04 -5.00
N GLU A 211 -9.09 -15.32 -5.72
CA GLU A 211 -10.53 -15.64 -5.83
C GLU A 211 -10.76 -17.05 -6.41
N ASN A 212 -9.99 -17.41 -7.44
CA ASN A 212 -10.22 -18.62 -8.23
C ASN A 212 -9.39 -19.82 -7.75
N HIS A 213 -9.13 -19.95 -6.45
CA HIS A 213 -8.38 -21.08 -5.89
C HIS A 213 -8.94 -22.47 -6.28
N LYS A 214 -10.25 -22.56 -6.60
CA LYS A 214 -10.93 -23.79 -7.06
C LYS A 214 -10.85 -24.04 -8.57
N LEU A 215 -10.59 -23.02 -9.39
CA LEU A 215 -10.44 -23.12 -10.86
C LEU A 215 -8.96 -23.11 -11.29
N SER A 216 -8.05 -23.20 -10.31
CA SER A 216 -6.60 -23.05 -10.39
C SER A 216 -5.86 -24.16 -11.15
N PHE A 217 -6.50 -24.85 -12.10
CA PHE A 217 -5.84 -25.87 -12.91
C PHE A 217 -5.03 -25.28 -14.07
N ALA A 218 -5.24 -24.00 -14.41
CA ALA A 218 -4.42 -23.29 -15.39
C ALA A 218 -3.11 -22.79 -14.75
N GLU A 219 -1.98 -23.16 -15.34
CA GLU A 219 -0.63 -22.85 -14.83
C GLU A 219 -0.36 -21.33 -14.57
N PRO A 220 -0.82 -20.37 -15.40
CA PRO A 220 -0.61 -18.95 -15.13
C PRO A 220 -1.28 -18.46 -13.83
N SER A 221 -2.47 -18.98 -13.51
CA SER A 221 -3.20 -18.59 -12.30
C SER A 221 -2.52 -19.12 -11.03
N ARG A 222 -1.97 -20.34 -11.07
CA ARG A 222 -1.20 -20.92 -9.95
C ARG A 222 0.07 -20.12 -9.68
N LEU A 223 0.77 -19.73 -10.75
CA LEU A 223 1.97 -18.90 -10.64
C LEU A 223 1.64 -17.57 -9.93
N TYR A 224 0.57 -16.88 -10.33
CA TYR A 224 0.21 -15.59 -9.74
C TYR A 224 -0.34 -15.70 -8.32
N ILE A 225 -1.05 -16.77 -7.97
CA ILE A 225 -1.39 -17.07 -6.56
C ILE A 225 -0.13 -17.21 -5.71
N ASN A 226 0.85 -17.98 -6.19
CA ASN A 226 2.10 -18.19 -5.48
C ASN A 226 2.90 -16.88 -5.35
N ARG A 227 2.93 -16.05 -6.39
CA ARG A 227 3.56 -14.73 -6.34
C ARG A 227 2.85 -13.80 -5.34
N CYS A 228 1.52 -13.77 -5.33
CA CYS A 228 0.75 -12.98 -4.36
C CYS A 228 1.13 -13.36 -2.91
N LYS A 229 1.13 -14.67 -2.61
CA LYS A 229 1.56 -15.20 -1.31
C LYS A 229 3.01 -14.86 -0.99
N TYR A 230 3.91 -14.99 -1.95
CA TYR A 230 5.33 -14.66 -1.80
C TYR A 230 5.52 -13.19 -1.41
N HIS A 231 4.90 -12.25 -2.12
CA HIS A 231 5.07 -10.83 -1.82
C HIS A 231 4.43 -10.44 -0.48
N ALA A 232 3.27 -11.00 -0.12
CA ALA A 232 2.69 -10.81 1.21
C ALA A 232 3.59 -11.36 2.32
N ALA A 233 4.21 -12.52 2.11
CA ALA A 233 5.16 -13.12 3.04
C ALA A 233 6.44 -12.27 3.20
N ALA A 234 7.06 -11.88 2.08
CA ALA A 234 8.25 -11.05 2.09
C ALA A 234 7.98 -9.66 2.72
N PHE A 235 6.81 -9.07 2.49
CA PHE A 235 6.37 -7.86 3.20
C PHE A 235 6.43 -8.06 4.72
N SER A 236 5.84 -9.13 5.24
CA SER A 236 5.84 -9.45 6.67
C SER A 236 7.23 -9.75 7.22
N ASP A 237 8.09 -10.37 6.43
CA ASP A 237 9.47 -10.65 6.83
C ASP A 237 10.27 -9.34 6.98
N ILE A 238 10.08 -8.37 6.07
CA ILE A 238 10.65 -7.03 6.19
C ILE A 238 10.07 -6.29 7.42
N VAL A 239 8.77 -6.41 7.68
CA VAL A 239 8.15 -5.82 8.87
C VAL A 239 8.77 -6.38 10.16
N ARG A 240 9.01 -7.69 10.22
CA ARG A 240 9.65 -8.33 11.38
C ARG A 240 11.00 -7.69 11.69
N VAL A 241 11.86 -7.55 10.68
CA VAL A 241 13.18 -6.92 10.82
C VAL A 241 13.05 -5.44 11.18
N SER A 242 12.11 -4.73 10.56
CA SER A 242 11.84 -3.31 10.80
C SER A 242 11.39 -3.03 12.24
N LEU A 243 10.54 -3.89 12.82
CA LEU A 243 10.07 -3.79 14.20
C LEU A 243 11.18 -4.06 15.23
N ALA A 244 12.11 -4.97 14.91
CA ALA A 244 13.24 -5.29 15.78
C ALA A 244 14.26 -4.15 15.89
N ILE A 245 14.25 -3.19 14.95
CA ILE A 245 15.27 -2.13 14.86
C ILE A 245 14.60 -0.75 14.89
N ASN A 246 14.68 -0.05 16.03
CA ASN A 246 14.05 1.27 16.24
C ASN A 246 14.39 2.34 15.18
N LYS A 247 15.50 2.23 14.44
CA LYS A 247 15.87 3.19 13.38
C LYS A 247 15.38 2.81 11.98
N ALA A 248 14.70 1.67 11.84
CA ALA A 248 14.18 1.13 10.58
C ALA A 248 12.65 1.03 10.56
N GLU A 249 11.96 1.36 11.66
CA GLU A 249 10.52 1.16 11.78
C GLU A 249 9.74 1.99 10.74
N ALA A 250 8.94 1.33 9.92
CA ALA A 250 8.12 1.97 8.89
C ALA A 250 6.78 2.49 9.47
N VAL A 251 6.84 3.44 10.41
CA VAL A 251 5.68 3.96 11.15
C VAL A 251 4.90 5.01 10.33
N TYR A 252 4.62 4.71 9.07
CA TYR A 252 3.85 5.57 8.16
C TYR A 252 2.38 5.13 8.13
N ASN A 253 1.44 6.07 8.07
CA ASN A 253 0.01 5.74 8.05
C ASN A 253 -0.35 4.78 6.88
N ILE A 254 0.22 5.02 5.69
CA ILE A 254 0.00 4.16 4.52
C ILE A 254 0.45 2.71 4.76
N VAL A 255 1.49 2.50 5.56
CA VAL A 255 1.97 1.15 5.89
C VAL A 255 0.91 0.38 6.67
N GLY A 256 0.03 1.04 7.42
CA GLY A 256 -1.12 0.39 8.04
C GLY A 256 -2.06 -0.26 7.02
N HIS A 257 -2.36 0.44 5.93
CA HIS A 257 -3.15 -0.13 4.83
C HIS A 257 -2.41 -1.25 4.10
N MET A 258 -1.13 -1.04 3.77
CA MET A 258 -0.30 -2.06 3.11
C MET A 258 -0.23 -3.35 3.94
N THR A 259 -0.14 -3.20 5.26
CA THR A 259 -0.11 -4.31 6.23
C THR A 259 -1.44 -5.04 6.26
N VAL A 260 -2.59 -4.33 6.27
CA VAL A 260 -3.91 -4.97 6.20
C VAL A 260 -4.12 -5.75 4.90
N VAL A 261 -3.69 -5.22 3.76
CA VAL A 261 -3.76 -5.93 2.47
C VAL A 261 -2.86 -7.16 2.46
N SER A 262 -1.63 -7.06 2.98
CA SER A 262 -0.75 -8.23 3.05
C SER A 262 -1.29 -9.28 4.04
N SER A 263 -1.84 -8.84 5.16
CA SER A 263 -2.50 -9.72 6.13
C SER A 263 -3.73 -10.43 5.57
N SER A 264 -4.51 -9.82 4.69
CA SER A 264 -5.66 -10.52 4.09
C SER A 264 -5.23 -11.68 3.19
N VAL A 265 -4.07 -11.57 2.51
CA VAL A 265 -3.45 -12.71 1.79
C VAL A 265 -3.00 -13.80 2.75
N LEU A 266 -2.44 -13.44 3.91
CA LEU A 266 -2.04 -14.41 4.93
C LEU A 266 -3.25 -15.11 5.55
N VAL A 267 -4.33 -14.37 5.86
CA VAL A 267 -5.62 -14.93 6.30
C VAL A 267 -6.17 -15.91 5.26
N HIS A 268 -6.18 -15.51 3.98
CA HIS A 268 -6.55 -16.41 2.90
C HIS A 268 -5.67 -17.67 2.87
N THR A 269 -4.37 -17.54 3.10
CA THR A 269 -3.43 -18.67 3.13
C THR A 269 -3.65 -19.58 4.33
N VAL A 270 -3.99 -19.04 5.51
CA VAL A 270 -4.35 -19.85 6.68
C VAL A 270 -5.65 -20.63 6.43
N LEU A 271 -6.66 -19.97 5.88
CA LEU A 271 -7.98 -20.58 5.64
C LEU A 271 -7.94 -21.61 4.50
N PHE A 272 -7.30 -21.29 3.37
CA PHE A 272 -7.41 -22.06 2.12
C PHE A 272 -6.09 -22.66 1.61
N GLY A 273 -4.95 -22.35 2.24
CA GLY A 273 -3.63 -22.87 1.85
C GLY A 273 -3.38 -24.32 2.27
N GLY A 274 -2.23 -24.85 1.84
CA GLY A 274 -1.78 -26.18 2.25
C GLY A 274 -1.36 -26.22 3.73
N ASN A 275 -1.45 -27.38 4.36
CA ASN A 275 -1.10 -27.56 5.79
C ASN A 275 0.32 -27.10 6.15
N SER A 276 1.27 -27.23 5.22
CA SER A 276 2.64 -26.76 5.39
C SER A 276 2.78 -25.23 5.40
N GLU A 277 1.83 -24.49 4.82
CA GLU A 277 1.87 -23.03 4.71
C GLU A 277 1.25 -22.34 5.95
N VAL A 278 0.34 -23.01 6.66
CA VAL A 278 -0.48 -22.42 7.73
C VAL A 278 0.37 -21.85 8.87
N ARG A 279 1.36 -22.61 9.36
CA ARG A 279 2.17 -22.20 10.52
C ARG A 279 2.93 -20.90 10.23
N GLU A 280 3.61 -20.83 9.09
CA GLU A 280 4.40 -19.66 8.72
C GLU A 280 3.50 -18.45 8.41
N ALA A 281 2.36 -18.66 7.73
CA ALA A 281 1.39 -17.59 7.48
C ALA A 281 0.85 -17.01 8.80
N ARG A 282 0.65 -17.86 9.81
CA ARG A 282 0.23 -17.46 11.16
C ARG A 282 1.28 -16.61 11.86
N GLU A 283 2.54 -17.04 11.86
CA GLU A 283 3.66 -16.30 12.46
C GLU A 283 3.86 -14.92 11.81
N ARG A 284 3.63 -14.82 10.50
CA ARG A 284 3.68 -13.53 9.77
C ARG A 284 2.47 -12.65 10.05
N LEU A 285 1.28 -13.22 10.22
CA LEU A 285 0.08 -12.47 10.57
C LEU A 285 0.23 -11.82 11.95
N GLU A 286 0.77 -12.55 12.91
CA GLU A 286 1.13 -12.07 14.24
C GLU A 286 2.06 -10.84 14.19
N VAL A 287 3.15 -10.93 13.42
CA VAL A 287 4.07 -9.80 13.20
C VAL A 287 3.36 -8.59 12.59
N ASN A 288 2.46 -8.81 11.62
CA ASN A 288 1.70 -7.73 11.02
C ASN A 288 0.76 -7.05 12.03
N PHE A 289 0.13 -7.81 12.94
CA PHE A 289 -0.72 -7.25 13.99
C PHE A 289 0.08 -6.42 15.00
N GLN A 290 1.28 -6.86 15.38
CA GLN A 290 2.18 -6.06 16.22
C GLN A 290 2.50 -4.70 15.58
N LEU A 291 2.72 -4.66 14.27
CA LEU A 291 2.90 -3.41 13.53
C LEU A 291 1.62 -2.56 13.52
N LEU A 292 0.45 -3.17 13.31
CA LEU A 292 -0.83 -2.44 13.27
C LEU A 292 -1.20 -1.82 14.63
N VAL A 293 -0.99 -2.54 15.73
CA VAL A 293 -1.17 -2.02 17.10
C VAL A 293 -0.25 -0.82 17.32
N LYS A 294 1.05 -0.98 17.01
CA LYS A 294 2.03 0.10 17.13
C LYS A 294 1.67 1.31 16.27
N LEU A 295 1.23 1.10 15.04
CA LEU A 295 0.76 2.17 14.16
C LEU A 295 -0.50 2.85 14.72
N GLY A 296 -1.40 2.11 15.35
CA GLY A 296 -2.62 2.63 15.99
C GLY A 296 -2.35 3.64 17.11
N GLU A 297 -1.22 3.52 17.82
CA GLU A 297 -0.78 4.51 18.83
C GLU A 297 -0.55 5.90 18.22
N PHE A 298 -0.12 5.94 16.95
CA PHE A 298 0.19 7.17 16.25
C PHE A 298 -0.93 7.59 15.29
N TRP A 299 -1.63 6.65 14.67
CA TRP A 299 -2.54 6.88 13.56
C TRP A 299 -3.93 6.30 13.88
N PRO A 300 -4.87 7.12 14.40
CA PRO A 300 -6.22 6.66 14.73
C PRO A 300 -6.98 6.04 13.54
N SER A 301 -6.61 6.42 12.31
CA SER A 301 -7.14 5.87 11.06
C SER A 301 -6.78 4.40 10.83
N VAL A 302 -5.82 3.83 11.58
CA VAL A 302 -5.44 2.41 11.49
C VAL A 302 -6.45 1.50 12.18
N THR A 303 -7.12 1.95 13.23
CA THR A 303 -8.12 1.14 13.95
C THR A 303 -9.28 0.68 13.04
N PRO A 304 -9.88 1.55 12.21
CA PRO A 304 -10.84 1.11 11.19
C PRO A 304 -10.27 0.10 10.18
N LEU A 305 -8.97 0.17 9.84
CA LEU A 305 -8.34 -0.78 8.92
C LEU A 305 -8.24 -2.17 9.54
N MET A 306 -7.91 -2.28 10.83
CA MET A 306 -7.92 -3.56 11.55
C MET A 306 -9.32 -4.19 11.56
N ASN A 307 -10.36 -3.39 11.80
CA ASN A 307 -11.75 -3.88 11.74
C ASN A 307 -12.14 -4.39 10.34
N ARG A 308 -11.59 -3.79 9.28
CA ARG A 308 -11.82 -4.27 7.91
C ARG A 308 -11.23 -5.65 7.67
N LEU A 309 -10.04 -5.93 8.20
CA LEU A 309 -9.42 -7.25 8.10
C LEU A 309 -10.27 -8.35 8.76
N ILE A 310 -10.94 -8.02 9.86
CA ILE A 310 -11.85 -8.94 10.56
C ILE A 310 -13.10 -9.21 9.73
N LYS A 311 -13.67 -8.16 9.13
CA LYS A 311 -14.79 -8.32 8.19
C LYS A 311 -14.38 -9.19 7.00
N PHE A 312 -13.16 -9.03 6.51
CA PHE A 312 -12.59 -9.86 5.44
C PHE A 312 -12.53 -11.33 5.85
N GLN A 313 -11.99 -11.63 7.05
CA GLN A 313 -11.94 -13.00 7.55
C GLN A 313 -13.35 -13.61 7.66
N ASN A 314 -14.30 -12.90 8.29
CA ASN A 314 -15.68 -13.37 8.44
C ASN A 314 -16.31 -13.68 7.08
N PHE A 315 -16.10 -12.79 6.11
CA PHE A 315 -16.57 -12.99 4.75
C PHE A 315 -15.96 -14.23 4.09
N CYS A 316 -14.64 -14.46 4.25
CA CYS A 316 -13.99 -15.69 3.77
C CYS A 316 -14.62 -16.95 4.38
N ILE A 317 -14.94 -16.95 5.67
CA ILE A 317 -15.57 -18.09 6.36
C ILE A 317 -17.00 -18.32 5.85
N GLU A 318 -17.78 -17.25 5.66
CA GLU A 318 -19.16 -17.31 5.17
C GLU A 318 -19.27 -17.75 3.70
N SER A 319 -18.30 -17.35 2.86
CA SER A 319 -18.23 -17.66 1.43
C SER A 319 -18.01 -19.14 1.10
N THR A 320 -17.86 -19.99 2.11
CA THR A 320 -17.82 -21.46 1.98
C THR A 320 -19.20 -22.09 1.70
N SER A 321 -20.27 -21.27 1.67
CA SER A 321 -21.64 -21.66 1.36
C SER A 321 -21.88 -21.95 -0.14
N PRO A 322 -22.85 -22.80 -0.55
CA PRO A 322 -22.99 -23.32 -1.92
C PRO A 322 -23.28 -22.32 -3.06
N GLN A 323 -23.38 -21.01 -2.79
CA GLN A 323 -23.59 -19.98 -3.82
C GLN A 323 -22.49 -18.90 -3.79
N PRO A 324 -21.32 -19.16 -4.42
CA PRO A 324 -20.12 -18.32 -4.32
C PRO A 324 -20.10 -17.08 -5.22
N HIS A 325 -21.12 -16.82 -6.05
CA HIS A 325 -21.14 -15.74 -7.06
C HIS A 325 -21.01 -14.29 -6.52
N LYS A 326 -20.91 -14.09 -5.20
CA LYS A 326 -20.77 -12.78 -4.56
C LYS A 326 -19.34 -12.45 -4.09
N MET A 327 -18.38 -13.37 -4.22
CA MET A 327 -16.98 -13.11 -3.83
C MET A 327 -16.29 -12.14 -4.80
N ASP A 328 -16.65 -12.22 -6.08
CA ASP A 328 -15.98 -11.73 -7.30
C ASP A 328 -15.63 -10.24 -7.36
N ARG A 329 -16.28 -9.39 -6.55
CA ARG A 329 -16.03 -7.93 -6.57
C ARG A 329 -15.70 -7.37 -5.21
N TRP A 330 -16.02 -8.11 -4.15
CA TRP A 330 -15.83 -7.62 -2.80
C TRP A 330 -14.36 -7.64 -2.39
N MET A 331 -13.62 -8.68 -2.80
CA MET A 331 -12.19 -8.82 -2.50
C MET A 331 -11.36 -7.67 -3.10
N ILE A 332 -11.66 -7.29 -4.34
CA ILE A 332 -10.97 -6.18 -5.01
C ILE A 332 -11.48 -4.83 -4.50
N LYS A 333 -12.78 -4.68 -4.21
CA LYS A 333 -13.32 -3.49 -3.51
C LYS A 333 -12.63 -3.30 -2.15
N PHE A 334 -12.33 -4.37 -1.42
CA PHE A 334 -11.56 -4.32 -0.18
C PHE A 334 -10.17 -3.69 -0.39
N LEU A 335 -9.50 -3.92 -1.52
CA LEU A 335 -8.25 -3.23 -1.88
C LEU A 335 -8.50 -1.74 -2.17
N LEU A 336 -9.53 -1.44 -2.97
CA LEU A 336 -9.76 -0.10 -3.52
C LEU A 336 -10.44 0.89 -2.56
N GLN A 337 -11.03 0.43 -1.46
CA GLN A 337 -11.81 1.27 -0.54
C GLN A 337 -11.00 2.36 0.19
N HIS A 338 -9.67 2.39 0.05
CA HIS A 338 -8.84 3.53 0.49
C HIS A 338 -8.79 4.66 -0.55
N ALA A 339 -9.00 4.37 -1.84
CA ALA A 339 -8.86 5.32 -2.94
C ALA A 339 -10.17 6.00 -3.36
N LEU A 340 -11.30 5.53 -2.82
CA LEU A 340 -12.62 6.06 -3.12
C LEU A 340 -13.27 6.44 -1.79
N ASP A 341 -13.59 7.72 -1.62
CA ASP A 341 -14.63 8.17 -0.68
C ASP A 341 -15.97 7.61 -1.21
N LEU A 342 -16.22 6.31 -1.04
CA LEU A 342 -17.55 5.73 -1.26
C LEU A 342 -18.40 5.95 -0.01
N ASN A 343 -18.45 7.20 0.45
CA ASN A 343 -19.39 7.68 1.46
C ASN A 343 -20.79 7.90 0.87
N ASN A 344 -21.08 7.44 -0.35
CA ASN A 344 -22.46 7.25 -0.76
C ASN A 344 -23.01 6.04 -0.03
N ARG A 345 -23.77 6.34 1.01
CA ARG A 345 -24.61 5.46 1.82
C ARG A 345 -25.67 4.66 1.04
N ASP A 346 -25.57 4.56 -0.28
CA ASP A 346 -26.59 3.94 -1.13
C ASP A 346 -26.15 2.61 -1.77
N ASP A 347 -24.87 2.22 -1.70
CA ASP A 347 -24.40 0.93 -2.26
C ASP A 347 -24.20 -0.18 -1.22
N VAL A 348 -24.58 0.09 0.03
CA VAL A 348 -24.76 -0.92 1.06
C VAL A 348 -26.15 -0.72 1.65
N GLN A 349 -27.18 -1.04 0.87
CA GLN A 349 -28.34 -1.65 1.51
C GLN A 349 -27.86 -2.98 2.08
N SER A 350 -27.39 -2.89 3.31
CA SER A 350 -27.55 -3.94 4.29
C SER A 350 -29.02 -4.32 4.26
N GLU A 351 -29.39 -5.33 3.48
CA GLU A 351 -30.45 -6.21 3.96
C GLU A 351 -29.90 -6.77 5.26
N GLU A 352 -30.34 -6.22 6.38
CA GLU A 352 -30.21 -6.86 7.69
C GLU A 352 -30.92 -8.23 7.56
N VAL A 353 -30.18 -9.24 7.14
CA VAL A 353 -30.65 -10.62 7.21
C VAL A 353 -30.61 -11.00 8.68
N PRO A 354 -31.76 -11.28 9.34
CA PRO A 354 -31.77 -11.64 10.74
C PRO A 354 -30.93 -12.90 10.94
N PHE A 355 -30.06 -12.85 11.95
CA PHE A 355 -29.25 -13.98 12.42
C PHE A 355 -30.14 -15.20 12.66
N ARG A 356 -30.13 -16.16 11.73
CA ARG A 356 -30.59 -17.53 12.00
C ARG A 356 -29.38 -18.42 12.12
N ARG A 357 -29.19 -18.95 13.33
CA ARG A 357 -28.26 -20.03 13.63
C ARG A 357 -28.55 -21.19 12.65
N PRO A 358 -27.59 -21.66 11.84
CA PRO A 358 -27.81 -22.80 10.97
C PRO A 358 -28.16 -24.04 11.81
N PRO A 359 -29.16 -24.85 11.41
CA PRO A 359 -29.34 -26.17 12.00
C PRO A 359 -28.16 -27.06 11.61
N ASP A 360 -27.76 -27.92 12.55
CA ASP A 360 -26.60 -28.79 12.49
C ASP A 360 -26.45 -29.53 11.14
N CYS A 361 -25.51 -29.06 10.30
CA CYS A 361 -25.12 -29.75 9.07
C CYS A 361 -23.98 -30.72 9.41
N VAL A 362 -24.25 -32.01 9.25
CA VAL A 362 -23.31 -33.13 9.42
C VAL A 362 -22.02 -32.87 8.61
N GLY A 363 -20.90 -32.73 9.31
CA GLY A 363 -19.65 -32.20 8.76
C GLY A 363 -18.87 -33.19 7.89
N SER A 364 -18.39 -32.71 6.74
CA SER A 364 -17.24 -33.31 6.06
C SER A 364 -15.95 -32.94 6.80
N SER A 365 -14.92 -33.78 6.68
CA SER A 365 -13.58 -33.54 7.26
C SER A 365 -13.00 -32.16 6.91
N SER A 366 -13.33 -31.62 5.73
CA SER A 366 -12.87 -30.30 5.28
C SER A 366 -13.51 -29.14 6.05
N ASN A 367 -14.72 -29.31 6.57
CA ASN A 367 -15.42 -28.25 7.30
C ASN A 367 -14.84 -28.09 8.72
N TRP A 368 -14.45 -29.20 9.34
CA TRP A 368 -13.78 -29.18 10.66
C TRP A 368 -12.40 -28.52 10.61
N GLU A 369 -11.58 -28.86 9.61
CA GLU A 369 -10.25 -28.26 9.44
C GLU A 369 -10.32 -26.74 9.20
N LEU A 370 -11.32 -26.28 8.44
CA LEU A 370 -11.56 -24.86 8.22
C LEU A 370 -12.00 -24.13 9.50
N ILE A 371 -12.90 -24.73 10.28
CA ILE A 371 -13.34 -24.19 11.58
C ILE A 371 -12.13 -24.01 12.51
N GLU A 372 -11.25 -25.00 12.57
CA GLU A 372 -10.06 -24.94 13.41
C GLU A 372 -9.07 -23.86 12.93
N ARG A 373 -8.84 -23.75 11.62
CA ARG A 373 -8.01 -22.69 11.03
C ARG A 373 -8.60 -21.30 11.22
N SER A 374 -9.94 -21.17 11.21
CA SER A 374 -10.64 -19.94 11.54
C SER A 374 -10.38 -19.51 12.98
N ARG A 375 -10.58 -20.43 13.93
CA ARG A 375 -10.34 -20.21 15.36
C ARG A 375 -8.91 -19.73 15.62
N MET A 376 -7.93 -20.38 14.99
CA MET A 376 -6.51 -19.98 15.09
C MET A 376 -6.23 -18.56 14.61
N THR A 377 -6.95 -18.12 13.56
CA THR A 377 -6.81 -16.76 13.03
C THR A 377 -7.46 -15.75 13.98
N GLU A 378 -8.66 -16.06 14.49
CA GLU A 378 -9.37 -15.21 15.46
C GLU A 378 -8.56 -14.97 16.74
N GLU A 379 -7.85 -16.00 17.24
CA GLU A 379 -6.98 -15.89 18.42
C GLU A 379 -5.89 -14.83 18.25
N ILE A 380 -5.26 -14.73 17.07
CA ILE A 380 -4.25 -13.70 16.80
C ILE A 380 -4.88 -12.31 16.81
N ILE A 381 -6.02 -12.18 16.11
CA ILE A 381 -6.67 -10.88 15.98
C ILE A 381 -7.23 -10.40 17.32
N ALA A 382 -7.75 -11.30 18.14
CA ALA A 382 -8.29 -11.00 19.45
C ALA A 382 -7.20 -10.76 20.50
N GLY A 383 -6.06 -11.46 20.42
CA GLY A 383 -4.95 -11.32 21.36
C GLY A 383 -4.23 -9.97 21.33
N HIS A 384 -4.51 -9.14 20.31
CA HIS A 384 -3.87 -7.84 20.07
C HIS A 384 -4.82 -6.64 20.19
N ARG A 385 -6.03 -6.85 20.70
CA ARG A 385 -7.04 -5.78 20.90
C ARG A 385 -6.93 -5.06 22.24
#